data_AF-A0A094KT15-F1
#
_entry.id   AF-A0A094KT15-F1
#
_cell.length_a   1.000
_cell.length_b   1.000
_cell.length_c   1.000
_cell.angle_alpha   90.00
_cell.angle_beta   90.00
_cell.angle_gamma   90.00
#
_symmetry.space_group_name_H-M   'P 1'
#
loop_
_entity.id
_entity.type
_entity.pdbx_description
1 polymer ?
#
loop_
_entity_poly.entity_id
_entity_poly.type
_entity_poly.pdbx_seq_one_letter_code
_entity_poly.pdbx_strand_id
1 'polypeptide(L)'
;AGGGSNPFQHLEKSAVLQEARVFNETPINPRKCAHILTKILYLINQGEHLGVMEATESFFAMTKLFQSNDPTLRRMCYLTIKEMSSIAEDVIIVTSSLTKDMTGKDDNYRGPAVRALCQITDSTMLQAIERYMKQAIVDKVPSVSSSALVSSLHLLKTSYDVVKRWVNEAQEAASSDNIMVQYHALGLLYHVRKNDRLAVNKMLSKFTRHGLKSPFAYCMMIRVASKLLEE
;
A
#
# COMPACT_ATOMS: atom_id res chain seq x y z
N ALA A 1 -37.48 -11.12 -3.38
CA ALA A 1 -36.26 -10.30 -3.23
C ALA A 1 -36.07 -10.03 -1.74
N GLY A 2 -35.22 -10.83 -1.07
CA GLY A 2 -34.96 -10.66 0.36
C GLY A 2 -34.02 -9.47 0.56
N GLY A 3 -34.55 -8.37 1.11
CA GLY A 3 -33.73 -7.25 1.55
C GLY A 3 -32.86 -7.71 2.73
N GLY A 4 -31.63 -8.11 2.43
CA GLY A 4 -30.65 -8.39 3.46
C GLY A 4 -30.31 -7.09 4.18
N SER A 5 -30.82 -6.92 5.39
CA SER A 5 -30.33 -5.93 6.35
C SER A 5 -28.80 -6.03 6.44
N ASN A 6 -28.09 -4.91 6.47
CA ASN A 6 -26.64 -4.94 6.55
C ASN A 6 -26.24 -5.69 7.85
N PRO A 7 -25.42 -6.76 7.76
CA PRO A 7 -25.11 -7.65 8.90
C PRO A 7 -24.31 -6.96 10.02
N PHE A 8 -23.84 -5.73 9.77
CA PHE A 8 -23.13 -4.87 10.71
C PHE A 8 -23.97 -3.64 11.14
N GLN A 9 -25.29 -3.66 10.91
CA GLN A 9 -26.19 -2.65 11.45
C GLN A 9 -26.18 -2.72 12.99
N HIS A 10 -26.03 -1.57 13.65
CA HIS A 10 -26.04 -1.41 15.11
C HIS A 10 -24.85 -2.04 15.87
N LEU A 11 -23.65 -2.03 15.29
CA LEU A 11 -22.44 -2.35 16.05
C LEU A 11 -22.10 -1.25 17.06
N GLU A 12 -21.91 -1.62 18.32
CA GLU A 12 -21.37 -0.73 19.35
C GLU A 12 -19.83 -0.81 19.39
N LYS A 13 -19.16 0.34 19.35
CA LYS A 13 -17.68 0.44 19.39
C LYS A 13 -17.09 -0.36 20.54
N SER A 14 -17.57 -0.12 21.76
CA SER A 14 -17.08 -0.76 22.99
C SER A 14 -17.18 -2.29 22.93
N ALA A 15 -18.29 -2.82 22.40
CA ALA A 15 -18.50 -4.25 22.25
C ALA A 15 -17.50 -4.87 21.26
N VAL A 16 -17.27 -4.24 20.11
CA VAL A 16 -16.33 -4.73 19.09
C VAL A 16 -14.88 -4.70 19.61
N LEU A 17 -14.48 -3.63 20.31
CA LEU A 17 -13.15 -3.55 20.92
C LEU A 17 -12.95 -4.57 22.04
N GLN A 18 -14.01 -4.89 22.79
CA GLN A 18 -13.97 -5.96 23.77
C GLN A 18 -13.83 -7.34 23.11
N GLU A 19 -14.53 -7.60 22.01
CA GLU A 19 -14.37 -8.83 21.21
C GLU A 19 -12.93 -8.99 20.69
N ALA A 20 -12.25 -7.89 20.35
CA ALA A 20 -10.86 -7.91 19.85
C ALA A 20 -9.85 -8.54 20.85
N ARG A 21 -10.21 -8.66 22.13
CA ARG A 21 -9.39 -9.38 23.12
C ARG A 21 -9.17 -10.85 22.76
N VAL A 22 -10.08 -11.45 21.96
CA VAL A 22 -9.96 -12.81 21.41
C VAL A 22 -8.68 -12.99 20.58
N PHE A 23 -8.09 -11.93 20.04
CA PHE A 23 -6.82 -12.03 19.30
C PHE A 23 -5.64 -12.50 20.17
N ASN A 24 -5.78 -12.42 21.49
CA ASN A 24 -4.78 -12.90 22.45
C ASN A 24 -4.93 -14.38 22.81
N GLU A 25 -6.00 -15.04 22.37
CA GLU A 25 -6.27 -16.45 22.67
C GLU A 25 -5.43 -17.39 21.80
N THR A 26 -5.01 -18.50 22.39
CA THR A 26 -4.34 -19.61 21.71
C THR A 26 -5.18 -20.87 21.93
N PRO A 27 -5.62 -21.59 20.88
CA PRO A 27 -5.31 -21.39 19.47
C PRO A 27 -6.14 -20.28 18.79
N ILE A 28 -5.52 -19.57 17.83
CA ILE A 28 -6.20 -18.55 17.02
C ILE A 28 -7.27 -19.21 16.15
N ASN A 29 -8.51 -18.69 16.21
CA ASN A 29 -9.59 -19.05 15.28
C ASN A 29 -9.63 -18.04 14.11
N PRO A 30 -9.17 -18.41 12.89
CA PRO A 30 -9.00 -17.42 11.83
C PRO A 30 -10.31 -16.80 11.35
N ARG A 31 -11.37 -17.60 11.25
CA ARG A 31 -12.68 -17.13 10.79
C ARG A 31 -13.30 -16.14 11.77
N LYS A 32 -13.23 -16.43 13.08
CA LYS A 32 -13.72 -15.54 14.14
C LYS A 32 -12.90 -14.25 14.16
N CYS A 33 -11.56 -14.35 14.11
CA CYS A 33 -10.69 -13.17 14.15
C CYS A 33 -10.87 -12.28 12.92
N ALA A 34 -10.97 -12.87 11.71
CA ALA A 34 -11.24 -12.12 10.50
C ALA A 34 -12.59 -11.40 10.55
N HIS A 35 -13.62 -12.03 11.12
CA HIS A 35 -14.92 -11.39 11.31
C HIS A 35 -14.85 -10.19 12.26
N ILE A 36 -14.10 -10.28 13.37
CA ILE A 36 -13.90 -9.16 14.29
C ILE A 36 -13.11 -8.03 13.61
N LEU A 37 -12.04 -8.35 12.86
CA LEU A 37 -11.32 -7.34 12.06
C LEU A 37 -12.25 -6.65 11.05
N THR A 38 -13.16 -7.38 10.41
CA THR A 38 -14.17 -6.78 9.52
C THR A 38 -15.08 -5.80 10.28
N LYS A 39 -15.51 -6.13 11.50
CA LYS A 39 -16.30 -5.21 12.34
C LYS A 39 -15.51 -3.94 12.67
N ILE A 40 -14.23 -4.07 13.04
CA ILE A 40 -13.35 -2.92 13.34
C ILE A 40 -13.21 -2.03 12.09
N LEU A 41 -12.87 -2.62 10.94
CA LEU A 41 -12.76 -1.89 9.67
C LEU A 41 -14.07 -1.23 9.27
N TYR A 42 -15.21 -1.89 9.50
CA TYR A 42 -16.52 -1.31 9.25
C TYR A 42 -16.76 -0.07 10.11
N LEU A 43 -16.47 -0.14 11.42
CA LEU A 43 -16.61 1.01 12.34
C LEU A 43 -15.75 2.20 11.87
N ILE A 44 -14.47 1.96 11.56
CA ILE A 44 -13.56 3.00 11.05
C ILE A 44 -14.13 3.60 9.76
N ASN A 45 -14.62 2.76 8.84
CA ASN A 45 -15.19 3.22 7.56
C ASN A 45 -16.52 3.97 7.70
N GLN A 46 -17.28 3.77 8.79
CA GLN A 46 -18.48 4.56 9.11
C GLN A 46 -18.14 5.92 9.74
N GLY A 47 -16.85 6.21 9.99
CA GLY A 47 -16.41 7.43 10.64
C GLY A 47 -16.45 7.36 12.18
N GLU A 48 -16.59 6.17 12.76
CA GLU A 48 -16.53 5.99 14.20
C GLU A 48 -15.12 6.34 14.71
N HIS A 49 -15.04 7.24 15.69
CA HIS A 49 -13.77 7.72 16.22
C HIS A 49 -13.23 6.77 17.30
N LEU A 50 -12.17 6.02 16.97
CA LEU A 50 -11.38 5.27 17.93
C LEU A 50 -10.42 6.22 18.67
N GLY A 51 -10.41 6.18 20.01
CA GLY A 51 -9.39 6.89 20.78
C GLY A 51 -8.00 6.29 20.52
N VAL A 52 -6.94 7.09 20.63
CA VAL A 52 -5.55 6.63 20.39
C VAL A 52 -5.22 5.38 21.20
N MET A 53 -5.51 5.38 22.50
CA MET A 53 -5.29 4.23 23.39
C MET A 53 -6.06 2.98 22.93
N GLU A 54 -7.35 3.12 22.58
CA GLU A 54 -8.20 2.03 22.09
C GLU A 54 -7.66 1.43 20.78
N ALA A 55 -7.23 2.32 19.86
CA ALA A 55 -6.65 1.95 18.58
C ALA A 55 -5.32 1.22 18.77
N THR A 56 -4.44 1.76 19.61
CA THR A 56 -3.14 1.16 19.94
C THR A 56 -3.32 -0.24 20.54
N GLU A 57 -4.14 -0.40 21.58
CA GLU A 57 -4.40 -1.71 22.19
C GLU A 57 -4.93 -2.73 21.18
N SER A 58 -5.88 -2.32 20.33
CA SER A 58 -6.47 -3.19 19.29
C SER A 58 -5.45 -3.54 18.21
N PHE A 59 -4.58 -2.59 17.83
CA PHE A 59 -3.49 -2.81 16.88
C PHE A 59 -2.49 -3.83 17.44
N PHE A 60 -2.04 -3.66 18.68
CA PHE A 60 -1.14 -4.60 19.35
C PHE A 60 -1.76 -6.00 19.46
N ALA A 61 -3.05 -6.10 19.80
CA ALA A 61 -3.76 -7.38 19.81
C ALA A 61 -3.78 -8.02 18.41
N MET A 62 -4.05 -7.24 17.36
CA MET A 62 -4.04 -7.71 15.97
C MET A 62 -2.67 -8.24 15.52
N THR A 63 -1.56 -7.71 16.05
CA THR A 63 -0.21 -8.21 15.67
C THR A 63 -0.03 -9.70 15.98
N LYS A 64 -0.70 -10.25 17.01
CA LYS A 64 -0.64 -11.68 17.34
C LYS A 64 -1.23 -12.57 16.26
N LEU A 65 -2.13 -12.03 15.43
CA LEU A 65 -2.79 -12.74 14.35
C LEU A 65 -1.81 -13.13 13.22
N PHE A 66 -0.61 -12.52 13.15
CA PHE A 66 0.45 -12.93 12.22
C PHE A 66 0.98 -14.35 12.49
N GLN A 67 0.70 -14.93 13.66
CA GLN A 67 1.02 -16.34 13.95
C GLN A 67 0.14 -17.31 13.13
N SER A 68 -1.01 -16.85 12.63
CA SER A 68 -1.86 -17.65 11.75
C SER A 68 -1.33 -17.64 10.31
N ASN A 69 -1.39 -18.81 9.67
CA ASN A 69 -1.10 -18.98 8.25
C ASN A 69 -2.36 -18.86 7.36
N ASP A 70 -3.51 -18.48 7.93
CA ASP A 70 -4.74 -18.31 7.16
C ASP A 70 -4.63 -17.11 6.19
N PRO A 71 -4.80 -17.30 4.87
CA PRO A 71 -4.62 -16.23 3.88
C PRO A 71 -5.63 -15.08 4.02
N THR A 72 -6.86 -15.39 4.41
CA THR A 72 -7.92 -14.39 4.56
C THR A 72 -7.60 -13.49 5.74
N LEU A 73 -7.28 -14.10 6.89
CA LEU A 73 -6.88 -13.39 8.09
C LEU A 73 -5.66 -12.51 7.84
N ARG A 74 -4.64 -13.03 7.12
CA ARG A 74 -3.45 -12.24 6.77
C ARG A 74 -3.80 -10.99 5.97
N ARG A 75 -4.68 -11.10 4.97
CA ARG A 75 -5.16 -9.95 4.17
C ARG A 75 -5.94 -8.95 5.02
N MET A 76 -6.74 -9.43 5.96
CA MET A 76 -7.45 -8.58 6.93
C MET A 76 -6.49 -7.82 7.83
N CYS A 77 -5.38 -8.44 8.26
CA CYS A 77 -4.34 -7.74 9.00
C CYS A 77 -3.73 -6.59 8.17
N TYR A 78 -3.41 -6.79 6.89
CA TYR A 78 -2.87 -5.72 6.05
C TYR A 78 -3.84 -4.54 5.87
N LEU A 79 -5.14 -4.81 5.76
CA LEU A 79 -6.15 -3.75 5.71
C LEU A 79 -6.18 -2.99 7.03
N THR A 80 -6.28 -3.72 8.15
CA THR A 80 -6.31 -3.15 9.50
C THR A 80 -5.09 -2.29 9.78
N ILE A 81 -3.88 -2.74 9.39
CA ILE A 81 -2.65 -1.96 9.54
C ILE A 81 -2.75 -0.62 8.84
N LYS A 82 -3.26 -0.58 7.61
CA LYS A 82 -3.34 0.66 6.83
C LYS A 82 -4.38 1.63 7.39
N GLU A 83 -5.55 1.12 7.79
CA GLU A 83 -6.61 1.97 8.32
C GLU A 83 -6.25 2.54 9.71
N MET A 84 -5.55 1.75 10.53
CA MET A 84 -5.16 2.17 11.88
C MET A 84 -3.84 2.95 11.94
N SER A 85 -3.07 3.02 10.84
CA SER A 85 -1.72 3.59 10.84
C SER A 85 -1.64 5.05 11.27
N SER A 86 -2.74 5.79 11.14
CA SER A 86 -2.84 7.22 11.48
C SER A 86 -3.47 7.50 12.83
N ILE A 87 -3.95 6.45 13.52
CA ILE A 87 -4.71 6.55 14.79
C ILE A 87 -3.95 5.87 15.93
N ALA A 88 -3.34 4.71 15.66
CA ALA A 88 -2.58 3.94 16.63
C ALA A 88 -1.12 4.44 16.74
N GLU A 89 -0.53 4.28 17.92
CA GLU A 89 0.88 4.54 18.20
C GLU A 89 1.73 3.27 18.00
N ASP A 90 3.04 3.45 17.86
CA ASP A 90 4.03 2.36 17.74
C ASP A 90 3.76 1.33 16.63
N VAL A 91 3.08 1.77 15.56
CA VAL A 91 2.69 0.91 14.42
C VAL A 91 3.89 0.28 13.69
N ILE A 92 5.10 0.80 13.90
CA ILE A 92 6.36 0.23 13.41
C ILE A 92 6.56 -1.24 13.82
N ILE A 93 5.93 -1.71 14.90
CA ILE A 93 6.10 -3.07 15.43
C ILE A 93 5.86 -4.18 14.38
N VAL A 94 5.03 -3.93 13.35
CA VAL A 94 4.76 -4.91 12.26
C VAL A 94 5.76 -4.85 11.10
N THR A 95 6.76 -3.96 11.13
CA THR A 95 7.73 -3.75 10.04
C THR A 95 8.44 -5.06 9.65
N SER A 96 8.94 -5.82 10.63
CA SER A 96 9.62 -7.10 10.35
C SER A 96 8.69 -8.15 9.73
N SER A 97 7.43 -8.22 10.20
CA SER A 97 6.44 -9.13 9.63
C SER A 97 6.09 -8.78 8.19
N LEU A 98 5.94 -7.49 7.89
CA LEU A 98 5.65 -7.01 6.54
C LEU A 98 6.84 -7.16 5.59
N THR A 99 8.08 -6.95 6.06
CA THR A 99 9.27 -7.20 5.23
C THR A 99 9.49 -8.69 4.97
N LYS A 100 9.13 -9.56 5.91
CA LYS A 100 9.10 -11.01 5.67
C LYS A 100 8.07 -11.37 4.60
N ASP A 101 6.87 -10.80 4.67
CA ASP A 101 5.81 -11.10 3.69
C ASP A 101 6.09 -10.49 2.31
N MET A 102 6.69 -9.29 2.23
CA MET A 102 7.04 -8.64 0.96
C MET A 102 8.14 -9.41 0.18
N THR A 103 9.05 -10.06 0.90
CA THR A 103 10.17 -10.84 0.35
C THR A 103 9.88 -12.34 0.31
N GLY A 104 8.70 -12.76 0.80
CA GLY A 104 8.28 -14.14 0.84
C GLY A 104 8.02 -14.73 -0.54
N LYS A 105 7.73 -16.04 -0.58
CA LYS A 105 7.49 -16.78 -1.83
C LYS A 105 6.06 -16.67 -2.36
N ASP A 106 5.11 -16.24 -1.53
CA ASP A 106 3.70 -16.17 -1.92
C ASP A 106 3.35 -14.77 -2.44
N ASP A 107 3.22 -14.69 -3.77
CA ASP A 107 2.91 -13.44 -4.48
C ASP A 107 1.57 -12.80 -4.07
N ASN A 108 0.66 -13.57 -3.46
CA ASN A 108 -0.60 -13.03 -2.93
C ASN A 108 -0.39 -12.09 -1.74
N TYR A 109 0.73 -12.23 -1.01
CA TYR A 109 1.05 -11.41 0.14
C TYR A 109 1.95 -10.23 -0.20
N ARG A 110 2.85 -10.42 -1.16
CA ARG A 110 3.94 -9.48 -1.43
C ARG A 110 3.46 -8.06 -1.75
N GLY A 111 2.56 -7.90 -2.73
CA GLY A 111 2.00 -6.60 -3.10
C GLY A 111 1.21 -5.91 -1.98
N PRO A 112 0.24 -6.60 -1.34
CA PRO A 112 -0.44 -6.08 -0.15
C PRO A 112 0.50 -5.69 1.00
N ALA A 113 1.54 -6.49 1.27
CA ALA A 113 2.53 -6.21 2.31
C ALA A 113 3.35 -4.95 1.97
N VAL A 114 3.77 -4.76 0.71
CA VAL A 114 4.43 -3.51 0.26
C VAL A 114 3.56 -2.29 0.57
N ARG A 115 2.25 -2.35 0.27
CA ARG A 115 1.34 -1.23 0.55
C ARG A 115 1.19 -0.95 2.04
N ALA A 116 1.04 -2.00 2.85
CA ALA A 116 0.94 -1.84 4.30
C ALA A 116 2.25 -1.31 4.91
N LEU A 117 3.40 -1.81 4.44
CA LEU A 117 4.72 -1.40 4.94
C LEU A 117 4.97 0.08 4.66
N CYS A 118 4.74 0.54 3.42
CA CYS A 118 4.95 1.94 3.08
C CYS A 118 3.98 2.89 3.78
N GLN A 119 2.79 2.41 4.16
CA GLN A 119 1.80 3.21 4.89
C GLN A 119 2.24 3.51 6.34
N ILE A 120 2.98 2.60 6.98
CA ILE A 120 3.50 2.78 8.35
C ILE A 120 4.94 3.31 8.39
N THR A 121 5.60 3.47 7.24
CA THR A 121 6.99 3.89 7.17
C THR A 121 7.07 5.41 7.12
N ASP A 122 7.79 6.00 8.07
CA ASP A 122 8.10 7.43 8.08
C ASP A 122 9.40 7.75 7.32
N SER A 123 9.74 9.04 7.25
CA SER A 123 10.93 9.52 6.55
C SER A 123 12.25 9.07 7.16
N THR A 124 12.28 8.79 8.47
CA THR A 124 13.48 8.36 9.18
C THR A 124 13.80 6.89 8.91
N MET A 125 12.78 6.07 8.74
CA MET A 125 12.87 4.62 8.54
C MET A 125 12.94 4.22 7.07
N LEU A 126 12.58 5.12 6.14
CA LEU A 126 12.50 4.80 4.73
C LEU A 126 13.82 4.23 4.15
N GLN A 127 14.95 4.73 4.65
CA GLN A 127 16.27 4.24 4.25
C GLN A 127 16.47 2.75 4.54
N ALA A 128 15.87 2.23 5.63
CA ALA A 128 15.97 0.83 6.04
C ALA A 128 15.21 -0.12 5.09
N ILE A 129 14.16 0.37 4.43
CA ILE A 129 13.37 -0.44 3.49
C ILE A 129 13.70 -0.19 2.01
N GLU A 130 14.58 0.78 1.71
CA GLU A 130 14.91 1.20 0.34
C GLU A 130 15.32 0.03 -0.56
N ARG A 131 16.18 -0.86 -0.06
CA ARG A 131 16.63 -2.03 -0.84
C ARG A 131 15.46 -2.91 -1.27
N TYR A 132 14.52 -3.17 -0.36
CA TYR A 132 13.35 -4.00 -0.65
C TYR A 132 12.40 -3.30 -1.61
N MET A 133 12.25 -1.98 -1.50
CA MET A 133 11.43 -1.20 -2.43
C MET A 133 11.99 -1.22 -3.85
N LYS A 134 13.30 -1.02 -4.03
CA LYS A 134 13.96 -1.11 -5.33
C LYS A 134 13.74 -2.48 -5.99
N GLN A 135 13.91 -3.55 -5.22
CA GLN A 135 13.64 -4.92 -5.70
C GLN A 135 12.17 -5.13 -6.07
N ALA A 136 11.24 -4.63 -5.25
CA ALA A 136 9.81 -4.76 -5.52
C ALA A 136 9.38 -3.98 -6.78
N ILE A 137 9.97 -2.82 -7.07
CA ILE A 137 9.68 -2.01 -8.26
C ILE A 137 9.99 -2.78 -9.55
N VAL A 138 11.13 -3.48 -9.61
CA VAL A 138 11.56 -4.24 -10.81
C VAL A 138 11.06 -5.69 -10.82
N ASP A 139 10.18 -6.05 -9.89
CA ASP A 139 9.66 -7.41 -9.78
C ASP A 139 8.87 -7.82 -11.03
N LYS A 140 9.01 -9.09 -11.43
CA LYS A 140 8.32 -9.63 -12.60
C LYS A 140 6.83 -9.82 -12.37
N VAL A 141 6.40 -9.94 -11.12
CA VAL A 141 4.98 -10.05 -10.74
C VAL A 141 4.35 -8.66 -10.80
N PRO A 142 3.39 -8.42 -11.71
CA PRO A 142 2.86 -7.08 -11.92
C PRO A 142 2.19 -6.48 -10.67
N SER A 143 1.55 -7.30 -9.83
CA SER A 143 0.91 -6.83 -8.61
C SER A 143 1.93 -6.27 -7.61
N VAL A 144 3.13 -6.83 -7.55
CA VAL A 144 4.21 -6.40 -6.65
C VAL A 144 4.83 -5.11 -7.16
N SER A 145 5.26 -5.09 -8.44
CA SER A 145 5.83 -3.90 -9.08
C SER A 145 4.87 -2.70 -9.04
N SER A 146 3.62 -2.92 -9.44
CA SER A 146 2.57 -1.90 -9.39
C SER A 146 2.33 -1.36 -7.96
N SER A 147 2.28 -2.25 -6.97
CA SER A 147 2.14 -1.85 -5.56
C SER A 147 3.32 -1.01 -5.08
N ALA A 148 4.55 -1.40 -5.43
CA ALA A 148 5.76 -0.68 -5.05
C ALA A 148 5.85 0.70 -5.72
N LEU A 149 5.48 0.80 -7.00
CA LEU A 149 5.47 2.07 -7.74
C LEU A 149 4.47 3.08 -7.14
N VAL A 150 3.25 2.63 -6.83
CA VAL A 150 2.23 3.50 -6.20
C VAL A 150 2.62 3.84 -4.77
N SER A 151 3.13 2.90 -3.99
CA SER A 151 3.68 3.19 -2.66
C SER A 151 4.81 4.23 -2.71
N SER A 152 5.71 4.12 -3.68
CA SER A 152 6.79 5.10 -3.89
C SER A 152 6.24 6.49 -4.22
N LEU A 153 5.15 6.57 -4.99
CA LEU A 153 4.47 7.83 -5.29
C LEU A 153 3.89 8.49 -4.02
N HIS A 154 3.34 7.71 -3.10
CA HIS A 154 2.88 8.25 -1.81
C HIS A 154 4.05 8.76 -0.96
N LEU A 155 5.15 8.01 -0.90
CA LEU A 155 6.37 8.36 -0.15
C LEU A 155 7.10 9.57 -0.72
N LEU A 156 6.91 9.93 -2.00
CA LEU A 156 7.47 11.16 -2.56
C LEU A 156 7.05 12.42 -1.81
N LYS A 157 5.86 12.42 -1.18
CA LYS A 157 5.35 13.58 -0.43
C LYS A 157 6.17 13.88 0.82
N THR A 158 6.67 12.83 1.49
CA THR A 158 7.36 12.94 2.78
C THR A 158 8.87 12.72 2.66
N SER A 159 9.36 12.10 1.59
CA SER A 159 10.77 11.68 1.47
C SER A 159 11.28 11.73 0.03
N TYR A 160 11.11 12.88 -0.63
CA TYR A 160 11.51 13.10 -2.01
C TYR A 160 12.97 12.69 -2.31
N ASP A 161 13.92 13.07 -1.45
CA ASP A 161 15.34 12.81 -1.68
C ASP A 161 15.73 11.33 -1.69
N VAL A 162 14.99 10.50 -0.97
CA VAL A 162 15.19 9.06 -0.96
C VAL A 162 14.60 8.47 -2.25
N VAL A 163 13.34 8.77 -2.54
CA VAL A 163 12.60 8.17 -3.66
C VAL A 163 13.13 8.62 -5.02
N LYS A 164 13.67 9.85 -5.16
CA LYS A 164 14.28 10.31 -6.42
C LYS A 164 15.48 9.44 -6.85
N ARG A 165 16.08 8.68 -5.93
CA ARG A 165 17.17 7.74 -6.24
C ARG A 165 16.67 6.43 -6.88
N TRP A 166 15.36 6.22 -6.94
CA TRP A 166 14.73 4.98 -7.45
C TRP A 166 14.30 5.13 -8.92
N VAL A 167 14.73 6.20 -9.59
CA VAL A 167 14.37 6.51 -10.98
C VAL A 167 14.87 5.47 -11.97
N ASN A 168 15.95 4.75 -11.67
CA ASN A 168 16.47 3.71 -12.56
C ASN A 168 15.55 2.49 -12.57
N GLU A 169 15.14 2.04 -11.39
CA GLU A 169 14.18 0.94 -11.20
C GLU A 169 12.82 1.31 -11.81
N ALA A 170 12.34 2.53 -11.58
CA ALA A 170 11.11 3.01 -12.20
C ALA A 170 11.23 3.10 -13.74
N GLN A 171 12.41 3.45 -14.26
CA GLN A 171 12.66 3.52 -15.69
C GLN A 171 12.69 2.14 -16.36
N GLU A 172 13.19 1.12 -15.65
CA GLU A 172 13.10 -0.29 -16.07
C GLU A 172 11.63 -0.75 -16.09
N ALA A 173 10.88 -0.50 -15.01
CA ALA A 173 9.48 -0.88 -14.90
C ALA A 173 8.59 -0.20 -15.96
N ALA A 174 8.94 1.00 -16.42
CA ALA A 174 8.23 1.70 -17.50
C ALA A 174 8.31 0.97 -18.86
N SER A 175 9.26 0.06 -19.03
CA SER A 175 9.38 -0.79 -20.22
C SER A 175 8.58 -2.10 -20.11
N SER A 176 7.83 -2.31 -19.01
CA SER A 176 6.98 -3.49 -18.84
C SER A 176 5.86 -3.55 -19.89
N ASP A 177 5.57 -4.76 -20.38
CA ASP A 177 4.40 -5.02 -21.21
C ASP A 177 3.08 -4.97 -20.43
N ASN A 178 3.14 -4.98 -19.10
CA ASN A 178 1.93 -4.85 -18.28
C ASN A 178 1.41 -3.41 -18.27
N ILE A 179 0.16 -3.25 -18.69
CA ILE A 179 -0.55 -1.97 -18.83
C ILE A 179 -0.47 -1.12 -17.54
N MET A 180 -0.68 -1.73 -16.37
CA MET A 180 -0.70 -1.01 -15.09
C MET A 180 0.70 -0.68 -14.60
N VAL A 181 1.65 -1.60 -14.74
CA VAL A 181 3.05 -1.36 -14.34
C VAL A 181 3.63 -0.20 -15.15
N GLN A 182 3.48 -0.22 -16.47
CA GLN A 182 3.95 0.89 -17.31
C GLN A 182 3.29 2.22 -16.94
N TYR A 183 1.99 2.22 -16.68
CA TYR A 183 1.26 3.42 -16.25
C TYR A 183 1.80 3.97 -14.92
N HIS A 184 1.91 3.13 -13.89
CA HIS A 184 2.39 3.57 -12.58
C HIS A 184 3.87 3.98 -12.60
N ALA A 185 4.69 3.33 -13.41
CA ALA A 185 6.10 3.66 -13.57
C ALA A 185 6.29 5.04 -14.21
N LEU A 186 5.55 5.32 -15.29
CA LEU A 186 5.53 6.65 -15.90
C LEU A 186 4.94 7.70 -14.97
N GLY A 187 3.89 7.34 -14.22
CA GLY A 187 3.34 8.09 -13.09
C GLY A 187 4.44 8.58 -12.15
N LEU A 188 5.18 7.63 -11.57
CA LEU A 188 6.25 7.91 -10.63
C LEU A 188 7.37 8.75 -11.26
N LEU A 189 7.84 8.39 -12.46
CA LEU A 189 8.89 9.12 -13.16
C LEU A 189 8.50 10.58 -13.41
N TYR A 190 7.26 10.84 -13.83
CA TYR A 190 6.77 12.20 -14.02
C TYR A 190 6.75 12.96 -12.70
N HIS A 191 6.22 12.37 -11.62
CA HIS A 191 6.15 13.04 -10.33
C HIS A 191 7.52 13.35 -9.71
N VAL A 192 8.55 12.56 -10.00
CA VAL A 192 9.95 12.88 -9.66
C VAL A 192 10.46 14.04 -10.53
N ARG A 193 10.19 14.02 -11.84
CA ARG A 193 10.79 14.97 -12.81
C ARG A 193 9.96 16.23 -13.04
N LYS A 194 8.75 16.36 -12.49
CA LYS A 194 7.77 17.40 -12.84
C LYS A 194 8.26 18.84 -12.70
N ASN A 195 9.30 19.08 -11.89
CA ASN A 195 9.91 20.40 -11.68
C ASN A 195 11.12 20.66 -12.59
N ASP A 196 11.56 19.67 -13.37
CA ASP A 196 12.66 19.77 -14.34
C ASP A 196 12.09 19.61 -15.76
N ARG A 197 11.85 20.74 -16.42
CA ARG A 197 11.28 20.81 -17.77
C ARG A 197 12.09 20.00 -18.79
N LEU A 198 13.43 20.00 -18.68
CA LEU A 198 14.29 19.25 -19.60
C LEU A 198 14.13 17.75 -19.40
N ALA A 199 14.04 17.29 -18.15
CA ALA A 199 13.82 15.88 -17.84
C ALA A 199 12.43 15.39 -18.28
N VAL A 200 11.38 16.22 -18.17
CA VAL A 200 10.04 15.89 -18.69
C VAL A 200 10.05 15.81 -20.21
N ASN A 201 10.67 16.77 -20.91
CA ASN A 201 10.79 16.75 -22.38
C ASN A 201 11.54 15.52 -22.89
N LYS A 202 12.63 15.12 -22.22
CA LYS A 202 13.37 13.88 -22.55
C LYS A 202 12.50 12.64 -22.36
N MET A 203 11.68 12.61 -21.32
CA MET A 203 10.75 11.50 -21.07
C MET A 203 9.71 11.38 -22.19
N LEU A 204 9.03 12.47 -22.53
CA LEU A 204 8.05 12.49 -23.63
C LEU A 204 8.70 12.04 -24.93
N SER A 205 9.85 12.60 -25.28
CA SER A 205 10.58 12.28 -26.51
C SER A 205 10.92 10.79 -26.62
N LYS A 206 11.31 10.15 -25.51
CA LYS A 206 11.61 8.72 -25.47
C LYS A 206 10.36 7.88 -25.78
N PHE A 207 9.25 8.15 -25.11
CA PHE A 207 8.06 7.30 -25.22
C PHE A 207 7.20 7.58 -26.46
N THR A 208 7.32 8.77 -27.07
CA THR A 208 6.75 9.03 -28.40
C THR A 208 7.41 8.18 -29.49
N ARG A 209 8.73 7.93 -29.40
CA ARG A 209 9.47 7.15 -30.40
C ARG A 209 9.27 5.64 -30.28
N HIS A 210 9.22 5.12 -29.06
CA HIS A 210 9.13 3.68 -28.82
C HIS A 210 7.69 3.16 -28.72
N GLY A 211 6.70 4.05 -28.63
CA GLY A 211 5.32 3.70 -28.36
C GLY A 211 5.08 3.24 -26.92
N LEU A 212 3.83 3.26 -26.50
CA LEU A 212 3.38 2.79 -25.19
C LEU A 212 2.45 1.59 -25.38
N LYS A 213 2.45 0.68 -24.41
CA LYS A 213 1.52 -0.45 -24.35
C LYS A 213 0.25 -0.09 -23.60
N SER A 214 0.35 0.81 -22.62
CA SER A 214 -0.72 1.20 -21.73
C SER A 214 -1.54 2.37 -22.29
N PRO A 215 -2.86 2.21 -22.50
CA PRO A 215 -3.75 3.32 -22.85
C PRO A 215 -3.75 4.43 -21.78
N PHE A 216 -3.65 4.05 -20.49
CA PHE A 216 -3.58 5.02 -19.39
C PHE A 216 -2.28 5.84 -19.45
N ALA A 217 -1.17 5.22 -19.83
CA ALA A 217 0.09 5.93 -20.05
C ALA A 217 -0.01 6.93 -21.20
N TYR A 218 -0.69 6.58 -22.31
CA TYR A 218 -0.96 7.54 -23.39
C TYR A 218 -1.76 8.75 -22.89
N CYS A 219 -2.88 8.52 -22.20
CA CYS A 219 -3.68 9.60 -21.62
C CYS A 219 -2.85 10.50 -20.70
N MET A 220 -1.97 9.90 -19.88
CA MET A 220 -1.09 10.64 -19.01
C MET A 220 -0.06 11.48 -19.79
N MET A 221 0.62 10.91 -20.79
CA MET A 221 1.61 11.62 -21.60
C MET A 221 0.97 12.78 -22.38
N ILE A 222 -0.26 12.63 -22.87
CA ILE A 222 -1.01 13.72 -23.51
C ILE A 222 -1.25 14.87 -22.52
N ARG A 223 -1.69 14.57 -21.29
CA ARG A 223 -1.86 15.61 -20.25
C ARG A 223 -0.54 16.31 -19.91
N VAL A 224 0.56 15.56 -19.82
CA VAL A 224 1.88 16.11 -19.55
C VAL A 224 2.36 17.01 -20.69
N ALA A 225 2.15 16.59 -21.95
CA ALA A 225 2.48 17.40 -23.12
C ALA A 225 1.65 18.68 -23.19
N SER A 226 0.34 18.61 -22.94
CA SER A 226 -0.55 19.77 -22.89
C SER A 226 -0.05 20.80 -21.87
N LYS A 227 0.25 20.33 -20.64
CA LYS A 227 0.76 21.20 -19.58
C LYS A 227 2.08 21.88 -19.96
N LEU A 228 2.98 21.17 -20.65
CA LEU A 228 4.25 21.74 -21.11
C LEU A 228 4.10 22.77 -22.24
N LEU A 229 3.02 22.72 -23.01
CA LEU A 229 2.72 23.71 -24.04
C LEU A 229 2.09 24.99 -23.47
N GLU A 230 1.39 24.88 -22.34
CA GLU A 230 0.80 26.01 -21.61
C GLU A 230 1.84 26.79 -20.78
N GLU A 231 2.93 26.13 -20.38
CA GLU A 231 4.11 26.72 -19.71
C GLU A 231 5.15 27.24 -20.71
#